data_AF-A0A2S7QBF1-F1
#
_entry.id   AF-A0A2S7QBF1-F1
#
_cell.length_a   1.000
_cell.length_b   1.000
_cell.length_c   1.000
_cell.angle_alpha   90.00
_cell.angle_beta   90.00
_cell.angle_gamma   90.00
#
_symmetry.space_group_name_H-M   'P 1'
#
loop_
_entity.id
_entity.type
_entity.pdbx_description
1 polymer ?
#
loop_
_entity_poly.entity_id
_entity_poly.type
_entity_poly.pdbx_seq_one_letter_code
_entity_poly.pdbx_strand_id
1 'polypeptide(L)'
;MSCIVRSVRSVQLVLLLIAISPLPAAASWPKRGIPYNNVGLIQHFNAGGSQVNWAWNWDSYMDPSFPSSYMEFVPCLWSDSGDHTGSWFNNVNNAISRGAGHIMAFNEPDACGSGQSCMSPQQAVNAYRTYIQPFAGRVALGAPQVSNGPNGLPFLTQALPTL
;
A
#
# COMPACT_ATOMS: atom_id res chain seq x y z
N MET A 1 76.07 23.65 -42.71
CA MET A 1 74.89 24.49 -43.00
C MET A 1 73.63 23.66 -42.86
N SER A 2 72.62 24.28 -42.24
CA SER A 2 71.19 23.95 -42.17
C SER A 2 70.68 22.75 -41.35
N CYS A 3 70.04 23.14 -40.26
CA CYS A 3 69.09 22.47 -39.39
C CYS A 3 67.70 22.33 -40.06
N ILE A 4 66.85 21.38 -39.63
CA ILE A 4 65.37 21.50 -39.61
C ILE A 4 64.80 20.45 -38.62
N VAL A 5 63.94 20.92 -37.72
CA VAL A 5 63.14 20.20 -36.72
C VAL A 5 61.68 20.15 -37.18
N ARG A 6 60.94 19.04 -37.00
CA ARG A 6 59.46 19.00 -36.87
C ARG A 6 59.07 17.80 -35.99
N SER A 7 58.71 17.99 -34.72
CA SER A 7 57.36 18.28 -34.17
C SER A 7 56.36 17.14 -34.34
N VAL A 8 56.18 16.35 -33.27
CA VAL A 8 55.14 15.32 -33.11
C VAL A 8 53.94 15.97 -32.40
N ARG A 9 52.74 15.89 -32.98
CA ARG A 9 51.50 16.33 -32.33
C ARG A 9 50.84 15.13 -31.63
N SER A 10 50.79 15.17 -30.31
CA SER A 10 50.09 14.21 -29.46
C SER A 10 48.57 14.38 -29.58
N VAL A 11 47.86 13.29 -29.87
CA VAL A 11 46.39 13.23 -29.73
C VAL A 11 46.10 12.80 -28.30
N GLN A 12 45.48 13.68 -27.51
CA GLN A 12 45.16 13.41 -26.11
C GLN A 12 43.75 12.82 -26.03
N LEU A 13 43.67 11.53 -25.68
CA LEU A 13 42.43 10.80 -25.49
C LEU A 13 41.76 11.26 -24.19
N VAL A 14 40.58 11.88 -24.30
CA VAL A 14 39.77 12.27 -23.13
C VAL A 14 38.91 11.08 -22.72
N LEU A 15 39.24 10.42 -21.61
CA LEU A 15 38.34 9.45 -20.96
C LEU A 15 37.27 10.21 -20.17
N LEU A 16 36.02 10.09 -20.60
CA LEU A 16 34.86 10.56 -19.84
C LEU A 16 34.51 9.51 -18.77
N LEU A 17 34.87 9.77 -17.51
CA LEU A 17 34.45 8.96 -16.37
C LEU A 17 32.97 9.22 -16.10
N ILE A 18 32.09 8.30 -16.51
CA ILE A 18 30.69 8.28 -16.07
C ILE A 18 30.68 7.81 -14.62
N ALA A 19 30.41 8.71 -13.67
CA ALA A 19 30.13 8.33 -12.30
C ALA A 19 28.83 7.52 -12.27
N ILE A 20 28.94 6.20 -12.11
CA ILE A 20 27.79 5.32 -11.86
C ILE A 20 27.40 5.53 -10.39
N SER A 21 26.50 6.48 -10.13
CA SER A 21 25.87 6.60 -8.83
C SER A 21 25.00 5.37 -8.61
N PRO A 22 25.24 4.54 -7.57
CA PRO A 22 24.35 3.44 -7.27
C PRO A 22 22.97 4.04 -6.94
N LEU A 23 21.93 3.57 -7.63
CA LEU A 23 20.57 3.89 -7.24
C LEU A 23 20.41 3.45 -5.77
N PRO A 24 19.79 4.28 -4.90
CA PRO A 24 19.55 3.87 -3.53
C PRO A 24 18.78 2.56 -3.57
N ALA A 25 19.34 1.50 -2.98
CA ALA A 25 18.66 0.23 -2.85
C ALA A 25 17.32 0.48 -2.16
N ALA A 26 16.24 -0.11 -2.67
CA ALA A 26 14.97 -0.13 -1.97
C ALA A 26 15.22 -0.64 -0.54
N ALA A 27 14.59 -0.02 0.46
CA ALA A 27 14.64 -0.52 1.83
C ALA A 27 14.27 -2.00 1.84
N SER A 28 14.85 -2.80 2.74
CA SER A 28 14.50 -4.23 2.87
C SER A 28 12.99 -4.45 3.07
N TRP A 29 12.31 -3.45 3.66
CA TRP A 29 10.86 -3.35 3.77
C TRP A 29 10.41 -1.91 3.50
N PRO A 30 10.11 -1.55 2.24
CA PRO A 30 9.59 -0.23 1.93
C PRO A 30 8.25 -0.02 2.67
N LYS A 31 8.02 1.22 3.14
CA LYS A 31 6.77 1.58 3.86
C LYS A 31 5.74 2.27 2.97
N ARG A 32 6.13 2.69 1.76
CA ARG A 32 5.27 3.52 0.90
C ARG A 32 4.21 2.64 0.25
N GLY A 33 2.94 3.00 0.42
CA GLY A 33 1.82 2.38 -0.26
C GLY A 33 1.11 3.34 -1.21
N ILE A 34 0.23 2.80 -2.06
CA ILE A 34 -0.59 3.60 -2.97
C ILE A 34 -2.08 3.36 -2.70
N PRO A 35 -2.83 4.36 -2.23
CA PRO A 35 -4.28 4.39 -2.40
C PRO A 35 -4.64 4.58 -3.88
N TYR A 36 -5.58 3.80 -4.42
CA TYR A 36 -5.99 3.92 -5.82
C TYR A 36 -7.48 3.67 -6.03
N ASN A 37 -8.03 4.27 -7.10
CA ASN A 37 -9.34 3.92 -7.65
C ASN A 37 -9.23 3.23 -9.01
N ASN A 38 -8.14 3.45 -9.74
CA ASN A 38 -7.87 2.84 -11.04
C ASN A 38 -6.59 2.01 -10.99
N VAL A 39 -6.74 0.69 -11.11
CA VAL A 39 -5.62 -0.27 -11.08
C VAL A 39 -4.60 -0.05 -12.21
N GLY A 40 -4.99 0.56 -13.33
CA GLY A 40 -4.06 0.89 -14.41
C GLY A 40 -2.97 1.88 -13.97
N LEU A 41 -3.30 2.79 -13.04
CA LEU A 41 -2.37 3.83 -12.58
C LEU A 41 -1.30 3.30 -11.62
N ILE A 42 -1.55 2.19 -10.92
CA ILE A 42 -0.56 1.61 -9.99
C ILE A 42 0.55 0.84 -10.72
N GLN A 43 0.35 0.50 -12.00
CA GLN A 43 1.37 -0.20 -12.81
C GLN A 43 2.63 0.63 -13.02
N HIS A 44 2.54 1.97 -12.95
CA HIS A 44 3.70 2.86 -13.02
C HIS A 44 4.67 2.70 -11.84
N PHE A 45 4.26 1.98 -10.79
CA PHE A 45 5.06 1.72 -9.59
C PHE A 45 5.46 0.24 -9.45
N ASN A 46 5.07 -0.61 -10.40
CA ASN A 46 5.34 -2.04 -10.42
C ASN A 46 6.64 -2.35 -11.20
N ALA A 47 7.78 -1.91 -10.66
CA ALA A 47 9.10 -2.10 -11.27
C ALA A 47 10.18 -2.40 -10.23
N GLY A 48 11.24 -3.09 -10.65
CA GLY A 48 12.41 -3.37 -9.81
C GLY A 48 13.02 -2.08 -9.26
N GLY A 49 13.31 -2.06 -7.95
CA GLY A 49 13.78 -0.87 -7.24
C GLY A 49 12.68 0.09 -6.78
N SER A 50 11.40 -0.22 -7.02
CA SER A 50 10.29 0.55 -6.46
C SER A 50 10.35 0.58 -4.94
N GLN A 51 10.13 1.77 -4.39
CA GLN A 51 9.92 1.94 -2.95
C GLN A 51 8.45 1.74 -2.55
N VAL A 52 7.57 1.43 -3.52
CA VAL A 52 6.17 1.10 -3.29
C VAL A 52 5.99 -0.40 -3.35
N ASN A 53 5.44 -0.98 -2.29
CA ASN A 53 5.27 -2.43 -2.14
C ASN A 53 3.89 -2.84 -1.63
N TRP A 54 2.96 -1.91 -1.43
CA TRP A 54 1.57 -2.24 -1.10
C TRP A 54 0.58 -1.22 -1.66
N ALA A 55 -0.66 -1.63 -1.86
CA ALA A 55 -1.72 -0.77 -2.36
C ALA A 55 -3.10 -1.19 -1.82
N TRP A 56 -4.02 -0.24 -1.80
CA TRP A 56 -5.41 -0.44 -1.35
C TRP A 56 -6.34 0.50 -2.10
N ASN A 57 -7.63 0.17 -2.15
CA ASN A 57 -8.65 0.88 -2.93
C ASN A 57 -9.95 1.16 -2.17
N TRP A 58 -9.90 1.20 -0.83
CA TRP A 58 -11.08 1.32 0.04
C TRP A 58 -12.12 0.19 -0.11
N ASP A 59 -11.80 -0.89 -0.83
CA ASP A 59 -12.65 -2.06 -1.02
C ASP A 59 -11.86 -3.35 -0.68
N SER A 60 -12.59 -4.44 -0.60
CA SER A 60 -12.10 -5.79 -0.48
C SER A 60 -11.71 -6.40 -1.83
N TYR A 61 -12.35 -5.96 -2.93
CA TYR A 61 -12.14 -6.55 -4.25
C TYR A 61 -10.77 -6.16 -4.84
N MET A 62 -9.99 -7.18 -5.15
CA MET A 62 -8.72 -7.08 -5.87
C MET A 62 -8.94 -7.33 -7.36
N ASP A 63 -8.66 -6.34 -8.18
CA ASP A 63 -8.75 -6.47 -9.64
C ASP A 63 -7.80 -7.58 -10.16
N PRO A 64 -8.22 -8.41 -11.14
CA PRO A 64 -7.37 -9.43 -11.74
C PRO A 64 -6.08 -8.89 -12.36
N SER A 65 -6.08 -7.64 -12.83
CA SER A 65 -4.91 -6.95 -13.38
C SER A 65 -4.00 -6.31 -12.32
N PHE A 66 -4.37 -6.41 -11.03
CA PHE A 66 -3.49 -5.98 -9.94
C PHE A 66 -2.11 -6.65 -10.07
N PRO A 67 -0.99 -5.94 -9.87
CA PRO A 67 0.36 -6.49 -9.98
C PRO A 67 0.53 -7.88 -9.36
N SER A 68 1.10 -8.82 -10.11
CA SER A 68 1.35 -10.19 -9.65
C SER A 68 2.63 -10.32 -8.83
N SER A 69 3.46 -9.28 -8.78
CA SER A 69 4.78 -9.30 -8.15
C SER A 69 5.05 -7.98 -7.44
N TYR A 70 5.86 -8.03 -6.38
CA TYR A 70 6.39 -6.88 -5.61
C TYR A 70 5.40 -6.02 -4.83
N MET A 71 4.11 -6.07 -5.16
CA MET A 71 3.08 -5.28 -4.50
C MET A 71 2.04 -6.17 -3.81
N GLU A 72 1.82 -5.91 -2.53
CA GLU A 72 0.72 -6.48 -1.76
C GLU A 72 -0.57 -5.69 -2.03
N PHE A 73 -1.67 -6.38 -2.32
CA PHE A 73 -2.99 -5.78 -2.18
C PHE A 73 -3.46 -5.95 -0.74
N VAL A 74 -3.91 -4.87 -0.11
CA VAL A 74 -4.44 -4.88 1.26
C VAL A 74 -5.97 -4.67 1.20
N PRO A 75 -6.78 -5.74 1.33
CA PRO A 75 -8.24 -5.63 1.36
C PRO A 75 -8.71 -4.73 2.50
N CYS A 76 -9.69 -3.88 2.22
CA CYS A 76 -10.36 -3.04 3.20
C CYS A 76 -11.84 -3.42 3.32
N LEU A 77 -12.32 -3.67 4.54
CA LEU A 77 -13.76 -3.74 4.80
C LEU A 77 -14.25 -2.35 5.15
N TRP A 78 -14.91 -1.67 4.22
CA TRP A 78 -15.28 -0.26 4.36
C TRP A 78 -16.28 0.00 5.50
N SER A 79 -17.33 -0.82 5.63
CA SER A 79 -18.28 -0.80 6.75
C SER A 79 -18.91 -2.18 6.98
N ASP A 80 -19.91 -2.29 7.85
CA ASP A 80 -20.70 -3.51 8.08
C ASP A 80 -21.96 -3.62 7.19
N SER A 81 -22.12 -2.74 6.20
CA SER A 81 -23.24 -2.84 5.26
C SER A 81 -23.13 -4.05 4.34
N GLY A 82 -24.27 -4.53 3.84
CA GLY A 82 -24.37 -5.78 3.08
C GLY A 82 -23.57 -5.79 1.77
N ASP A 83 -23.43 -4.63 1.12
CA ASP A 83 -22.66 -4.43 -0.10
C ASP A 83 -21.14 -4.59 0.12
N HIS A 84 -20.62 -4.28 1.31
CA HIS A 84 -19.22 -4.49 1.66
C HIS A 84 -18.96 -5.87 2.29
N THR A 85 -19.91 -6.39 3.06
CA THR A 85 -19.74 -7.66 3.79
C THR A 85 -20.06 -8.89 2.94
N GLY A 86 -20.93 -8.77 1.92
CA GLY A 86 -21.41 -9.90 1.13
C GLY A 86 -20.33 -10.72 0.42
N SER A 87 -19.29 -10.05 -0.08
CA SER A 87 -18.14 -10.70 -0.75
C SER A 87 -16.87 -10.71 0.08
N TRP A 88 -16.89 -10.14 1.29
CA TRP A 88 -15.71 -9.89 2.12
C TRP A 88 -14.82 -11.12 2.28
N PHE A 89 -15.38 -12.23 2.77
CA PHE A 89 -14.59 -13.43 3.04
C PHE A 89 -13.95 -14.01 1.78
N ASN A 90 -14.69 -14.05 0.67
CA ASN A 90 -14.19 -14.56 -0.61
C ASN A 90 -13.06 -13.67 -1.15
N ASN A 91 -13.25 -12.36 -1.10
CA ASN A 91 -12.29 -11.38 -1.58
C ASN A 91 -10.99 -11.41 -0.77
N VAL A 92 -11.08 -11.47 0.57
CA VAL A 92 -9.89 -11.59 1.43
C VAL A 92 -9.17 -12.91 1.19
N ASN A 93 -9.88 -14.03 1.06
CA ASN A 93 -9.24 -15.32 0.77
C ASN A 93 -8.53 -15.31 -0.60
N ASN A 94 -9.10 -14.64 -1.61
CA ASN A 94 -8.46 -14.44 -2.91
C ASN A 94 -7.22 -13.52 -2.84
N ALA A 95 -7.25 -12.48 -1.99
CA ALA A 95 -6.08 -11.64 -1.74
C ALA A 95 -4.97 -12.43 -1.02
N ILE A 96 -5.33 -13.22 0.00
CA ILE A 96 -4.38 -14.09 0.74
C ILE A 96 -3.72 -15.10 -0.21
N SER A 97 -4.48 -15.74 -1.10
CA SER A 97 -3.91 -16.70 -2.07
C SER A 97 -2.93 -16.04 -3.05
N ARG A 98 -3.01 -14.71 -3.21
CA ARG A 98 -2.10 -13.88 -4.00
C ARG A 98 -1.04 -13.15 -3.16
N GLY A 99 -0.89 -13.49 -1.88
CA GLY A 99 0.19 -13.00 -1.03
C GLY A 99 -0.17 -11.83 -0.12
N ALA A 100 -1.45 -11.49 0.06
CA ALA A 100 -1.85 -10.53 1.08
C ALA A 100 -1.49 -11.03 2.48
N GLY A 101 -0.76 -10.21 3.22
CA GLY A 101 -0.38 -10.41 4.62
C GLY A 101 -1.14 -9.50 5.59
N HIS A 102 -1.94 -8.55 5.08
CA HIS A 102 -2.65 -7.55 5.87
C HIS A 102 -4.09 -7.36 5.37
N ILE A 103 -4.99 -6.98 6.27
CA ILE A 103 -6.32 -6.45 5.96
C ILE A 103 -6.60 -5.21 6.81
N MET A 104 -7.47 -4.33 6.33
CA MET A 104 -7.90 -3.12 7.04
C MET A 104 -9.38 -3.17 7.37
N ALA A 105 -9.73 -2.59 8.52
CA ALA A 105 -11.11 -2.42 8.95
C ALA A 105 -11.64 -1.02 8.57
N PHE A 106 -12.86 -0.75 9.01
CA PHE A 106 -13.80 0.30 8.57
C PHE A 106 -13.19 1.68 8.28
N ASN A 107 -13.66 2.31 7.19
CA ASN A 107 -13.17 3.60 6.71
C ASN A 107 -13.88 4.77 7.41
N GLU A 108 -13.13 5.54 8.19
CA GLU A 108 -13.60 6.73 8.93
C GLU A 108 -14.93 6.50 9.68
N PRO A 109 -15.03 5.46 10.54
CA PRO A 109 -16.28 5.17 11.24
C PRO A 109 -16.70 6.29 12.19
N ASP A 110 -15.78 7.14 12.62
CA ASP A 110 -15.99 8.27 13.54
C ASP A 110 -16.69 9.49 12.90
N ALA A 111 -16.93 9.45 11.58
CA ALA A 111 -17.56 10.52 10.82
C ALA A 111 -18.72 10.01 9.96
N CYS A 112 -19.69 10.89 9.70
CA CYS A 112 -20.94 10.57 9.01
C CYS A 112 -21.20 11.47 7.79
N GLY A 113 -20.14 11.98 7.17
CA GLY A 113 -20.22 12.71 5.92
C GLY A 113 -20.32 11.80 4.70
N SER A 114 -20.24 12.39 3.52
CA SER A 114 -20.17 11.64 2.27
C SER A 114 -18.81 10.95 2.15
N GLY A 115 -18.82 9.61 2.02
CA GLY A 115 -17.61 8.81 1.84
C GLY A 115 -17.05 8.17 3.12
N GLN A 116 -17.73 8.30 4.26
CA GLN A 116 -17.39 7.63 5.52
C GLN A 116 -18.36 6.52 5.90
N SER A 117 -17.88 5.55 6.69
CA SER A 117 -18.68 4.39 7.12
C SER A 117 -19.71 4.69 8.21
N CYS A 118 -19.55 5.79 8.96
CA CYS A 118 -20.52 6.26 9.97
C CYS A 118 -20.99 5.14 10.92
N MET A 119 -20.09 4.66 11.78
CA MET A 119 -20.39 3.57 12.71
C MET A 119 -20.23 4.06 14.14
N SER A 120 -21.02 3.52 15.08
CA SER A 120 -20.70 3.70 16.50
C SER A 120 -19.50 2.81 16.90
N PRO A 121 -18.74 3.15 17.97
CA PRO A 121 -17.68 2.29 18.46
C PRO A 121 -18.16 0.85 18.75
N GLN A 122 -19.33 0.70 19.37
CA GLN A 122 -19.90 -0.61 19.67
C GLN A 122 -20.28 -1.41 18.42
N GLN A 123 -20.83 -0.75 17.40
CA GLN A 123 -21.14 -1.37 16.12
C GLN A 123 -19.85 -1.85 15.43
N ALA A 124 -18.82 -1.00 15.40
CA ALA A 124 -17.51 -1.38 14.84
C ALA A 124 -16.88 -2.56 15.58
N VAL A 125 -16.96 -2.60 16.91
CA VAL A 125 -16.47 -3.75 17.70
C VAL A 125 -17.19 -5.05 17.31
N ASN A 126 -18.52 -5.02 17.20
CA ASN A 126 -19.29 -6.20 16.83
C ASN A 126 -18.95 -6.67 15.40
N ALA A 127 -18.86 -5.72 14.46
CA ALA A 127 -18.48 -6.00 13.09
C ALA A 127 -17.04 -6.52 12.98
N TYR A 128 -16.11 -6.00 13.79
CA TYR A 128 -14.72 -6.44 13.79
C TYR A 128 -14.59 -7.89 14.22
N ARG A 129 -15.29 -8.28 15.30
CA ARG A 129 -15.34 -9.68 15.75
C ARG A 129 -15.96 -10.61 14.70
N THR A 130 -16.96 -10.12 13.98
CA THR A 130 -17.69 -10.91 12.98
C THR A 130 -16.87 -11.09 11.69
N TYR A 131 -16.26 -10.03 11.18
CA TYR A 131 -15.70 -10.00 9.84
C TYR A 131 -14.17 -9.93 9.80
N ILE A 132 -13.51 -9.31 10.78
CA ILE A 132 -12.05 -9.12 10.77
C ILE A 132 -11.34 -10.20 11.59
N GLN A 133 -11.78 -10.44 12.81
CA GLN A 133 -11.17 -11.36 13.76
C GLN A 133 -11.03 -12.83 13.27
N PRO A 134 -11.93 -13.37 12.42
CA PRO A 134 -11.75 -14.72 11.85
C PRO A 134 -10.48 -14.90 11.00
N PHE A 135 -9.80 -13.81 10.62
CA PHE A 135 -8.54 -13.85 9.88
C PHE A 135 -7.30 -13.81 10.78
N ALA A 136 -7.46 -13.74 12.11
CA ALA A 136 -6.34 -13.76 13.06
C ALA A 136 -5.44 -14.99 12.83
N GLY A 137 -4.13 -14.76 12.86
CA GLY A 137 -3.12 -15.81 12.60
C GLY A 137 -2.94 -16.19 11.13
N ARG A 138 -3.77 -15.65 10.22
CA ARG A 138 -3.61 -15.80 8.77
C ARG A 138 -3.00 -14.56 8.12
N VAL A 139 -3.39 -13.39 8.62
CA VAL A 139 -2.91 -12.06 8.21
C VAL A 139 -2.87 -11.12 9.42
N ALA A 140 -2.15 -10.03 9.31
CA ALA A 140 -2.22 -8.92 10.27
C ALA A 140 -3.55 -8.16 10.11
N LEU A 141 -4.13 -7.78 11.24
CA LEU A 141 -5.45 -7.13 11.30
C LEU A 141 -5.28 -5.64 11.60
N GLY A 142 -5.64 -4.79 10.64
CA GLY A 142 -5.68 -3.33 10.82
C GLY A 142 -6.86 -2.91 11.70
N ALA A 143 -6.66 -1.87 12.49
CA ALA A 143 -7.74 -1.21 13.24
C ALA A 143 -8.65 -0.40 12.30
N PRO A 144 -9.84 0.04 12.74
CA PRO A 144 -10.65 0.98 11.99
C PRO A 144 -9.88 2.28 11.68
N GLN A 145 -10.08 2.81 10.48
CA GLN A 145 -9.31 3.92 9.91
C GLN A 145 -9.97 5.25 10.29
N VAL A 146 -9.70 5.75 11.49
CA VAL A 146 -10.35 6.98 11.96
C VAL A 146 -9.85 8.25 11.28
N SER A 147 -10.72 9.25 11.19
CA SER A 147 -10.36 10.58 10.69
C SER A 147 -9.41 11.32 11.67
N ASN A 148 -8.86 12.45 11.24
CA ASN A 148 -8.15 13.38 12.12
C ASN A 148 -9.11 14.38 12.83
N GLY A 149 -10.42 14.19 12.70
CA GLY A 149 -11.43 15.00 13.36
C GLY A 149 -11.47 14.79 14.88
N PRO A 150 -12.27 15.60 15.60
CA PRO A 150 -12.34 15.56 17.06
C PRO A 150 -12.80 14.20 17.61
N ASN A 151 -13.47 13.39 16.80
CA ASN A 151 -13.98 12.08 17.20
C ASN A 151 -13.02 10.92 16.94
N GLY A 152 -11.95 11.10 16.14
CA GLY A 152 -11.14 9.99 15.64
C GLY A 152 -10.41 9.20 16.73
N LEU A 153 -9.50 9.84 17.46
CA LEU A 153 -8.81 9.16 18.58
C LEU A 153 -9.76 8.74 19.71
N PRO A 154 -10.80 9.54 20.10
CA PRO A 154 -11.81 9.08 21.04
C PRO A 154 -12.55 7.81 20.60
N PHE A 155 -12.86 7.66 19.31
CA PHE A 155 -13.46 6.46 18.75
C PHE A 155 -12.57 5.23 18.96
N LEU A 156 -11.28 5.33 18.59
CA LEU A 156 -10.34 4.22 18.78
C LEU A 156 -10.16 3.86 20.25
N THR A 157 -10.09 4.86 21.12
CA THR A 157 -9.92 4.65 22.57
C THR A 157 -11.08 3.85 23.17
N GLN A 158 -12.29 4.03 22.65
CA GLN A 158 -13.47 3.27 23.08
C GLN A 158 -13.53 1.87 22.46
N ALA A 159 -13.12 1.71 21.20
CA ALA A 159 -13.18 0.43 20.50
C ALA A 159 -12.07 -0.55 20.92
N LEU A 160 -10.82 -0.10 20.96
CA LEU A 160 -9.62 -0.95 21.12
C LEU A 160 -9.62 -1.87 22.36
N PRO A 161 -10.06 -1.44 23.56
CA PRO A 161 -10.07 -2.32 24.74
C PRO A 161 -10.98 -3.55 24.60
N THR A 162 -11.78 -3.61 23.54
CA THR A 162 -12.78 -4.67 23.33
C THR A 162 -12.60 -5.44 22.03
N LEU A 163 -11.59 -5.10 21.20
CA LEU A 163 -11.22 -5.86 20.01
C LEU A 163 -10.31 -7.04 20.38
#